data_AF-A0A973R354-F1
#
_entry.id   AF-A0A973R354-F1
#
_cell.length_a   1.000
_cell.length_b   1.000
_cell.length_c   1.000
_cell.angle_alpha   90.00
_cell.angle_beta   90.00
_cell.angle_gamma   90.00
#
_symmetry.space_group_name_H-M   'P 1'
#
loop_
_entity.id
_entity.type
_entity.pdbx_description
1 polymer ?
#
loop_
_entity_poly.entity_id
_entity_poly.type
_entity_poly.pdbx_seq_one_letter_code
_entity_poly.pdbx_strand_id
1 'polypeptide(L)' 'MEAEATYTLDDARALFPDLVEEARVTRRPVYVTEDDEPVVAIVGLEWLEECERLMAACHAG' A
#
# COMPACT_ATOMS: atom_id res chain seq x y z
N MET A 1 -0.15 11.77 -15.04
CA MET A 1 0.14 11.32 -13.67
C MET A 1 -1.19 10.81 -13.15
N GLU A 2 -1.41 9.51 -13.24
CA GLU A 2 -2.66 8.92 -12.74
C GLU A 2 -2.67 9.09 -11.22
N ALA A 3 -3.75 9.66 -10.69
CA ALA A 3 -3.92 9.83 -9.25
C ALA A 3 -3.84 8.43 -8.61
N GLU A 4 -2.96 8.27 -7.63
CA GLU A 4 -2.97 7.09 -6.77
C GLU A 4 -4.35 7.05 -6.11
N ALA A 5 -5.07 5.93 -6.27
CA ALA A 5 -6.40 5.80 -5.70
C ALA A 5 -6.27 5.81 -4.17
N THR A 6 -6.89 6.79 -3.54
CA THR A 6 -6.85 6.99 -2.10
C THR A 6 -8.21 6.69 -1.51
N TYR A 7 -8.26 5.79 -0.53
CA TYR A 7 -9.50 5.32 0.09
C TYR A 7 -9.71 5.99 1.45
N THR A 8 -10.95 6.28 1.84
CA THR A 8 -11.23 6.75 3.20
C THR A 8 -11.27 5.59 4.20
N LEU A 9 -11.27 5.88 5.50
CA LEU A 9 -11.50 4.88 6.55
C LEU A 9 -12.85 4.14 6.37
N ASP A 10 -13.88 4.84 5.91
CA ASP A 10 -15.20 4.22 5.66
C ASP A 10 -15.16 3.28 4.46
N ASP A 11 -14.46 3.64 3.38
CA ASP A 11 -14.23 2.76 2.24
C ASP A 11 -13.45 1.52 2.65
N ALA A 12 -12.38 1.70 3.43
CA ALA A 12 -11.56 0.60 3.93
C ALA A 12 -12.37 -0.38 4.78
N ARG A 13 -13.30 0.12 5.61
CA ARG A 13 -14.20 -0.73 6.40
C ARG A 13 -15.17 -1.53 5.53
N ALA A 14 -15.63 -0.95 4.42
CA ALA A 14 -16.59 -1.60 3.52
C ALA A 14 -15.92 -2.59 2.55
N LEU A 15 -14.68 -2.32 2.13
CA LEU A 15 -14.02 -2.98 1.00
C LEU A 15 -12.74 -3.73 1.39
N PHE A 16 -12.48 -3.94 2.68
CA PHE A 16 -11.19 -4.46 3.16
C PHE A 16 -10.64 -5.67 2.37
N PRO A 17 -11.43 -6.73 2.07
CA PRO A 17 -10.93 -7.87 1.29
C PRO A 17 -10.49 -7.48 -0.13
N ASP A 18 -11.24 -6.60 -0.78
CA ASP A 18 -10.97 -6.15 -2.15
C ASP A 18 -9.71 -5.26 -2.18
N LEU A 19 -9.53 -4.40 -1.18
CA LEU A 19 -8.32 -3.56 -1.06
C LEU A 19 -7.05 -4.39 -0.81
N VAL A 20 -7.16 -5.47 -0.04
CA VAL A 20 -6.07 -6.43 0.14
C VAL A 20 -5.73 -7.14 -1.17
N GLU A 21 -6.75 -7.54 -1.95
CA GLU A 21 -6.54 -8.12 -3.27
C GLU A 21 -5.91 -7.10 -4.24
N GLU A 22 -6.37 -5.86 -4.24
CA GLU A 22 -5.81 -4.77 -5.05
C GLU A 22 -4.31 -4.57 -4.75
N ALA A 23 -3.94 -4.42 -3.47
CA ALA A 23 -2.55 -4.25 -3.07
C ALA A 23 -1.67 -5.42 -3.54
N ARG A 24 -2.21 -6.64 -3.49
CA ARG A 24 -1.52 -7.86 -3.92
C ARG A 24 -1.37 -7.92 -5.45
N VAL A 25 -2.44 -7.66 -6.20
CA VAL A 25 -2.45 -7.76 -7.68
C VAL A 25 -1.61 -6.67 -8.31
N THR A 26 -1.72 -5.44 -7.80
CA THR A 26 -0.99 -4.29 -8.33
C THR A 26 0.48 -4.27 -7.87
N ARG A 27 0.82 -5.02 -6.81
CA ARG A 27 2.10 -4.94 -6.11
C ARG A 27 2.44 -3.49 -5.72
N ARG A 28 1.43 -2.75 -5.27
CA ARG A 28 1.55 -1.37 -4.79
C ARG A 28 0.82 -1.23 -3.46
N PRO A 29 1.28 -0.32 -2.57
CA PRO A 29 0.53 0.05 -1.40
C PRO A 29 -0.83 0.63 -1.77
N VAL A 30 -1.86 0.29 -1.00
CA VAL A 30 -3.15 0.97 -1.02
C VAL A 30 -3.22 1.87 0.20
N TYR A 31 -3.41 3.18 -0.03
CA TYR A 31 -3.42 4.17 1.05
C TYR A 31 -4.84 4.45 1.52
N VAL A 32 -5.00 4.43 2.84
CA VAL A 32 -6.22 4.85 3.53
C VAL A 32 -5.96 6.20 4.21
N THR A 33 -6.82 7.17 3.94
CA THR A 33 -6.71 8.53 4.47
C THR A 33 -7.84 8.89 5.43
N GLU A 34 -7.53 9.83 6.31
CA GLU A 34 -8.46 10.58 7.16
C GLU A 34 -8.10 12.06 6.97
N ASP A 35 -9.08 12.91 6.66
CA ASP A 35 -8.85 14.33 6.36
C ASP A 35 -7.72 14.60 5.32
N ASP A 36 -7.68 13.78 4.26
CA ASP A 36 -6.65 13.80 3.20
C ASP A 36 -5.21 13.45 3.64
N GLU A 37 -5.01 13.05 4.90
CA GLU A 37 -3.73 12.58 5.42
C GLU A 37 -3.67 11.04 5.45
N PRO A 38 -2.59 10.41 4.94
CA PRO A 38 -2.46 8.96 4.96
C PRO A 38 -2.25 8.46 6.39
N VAL A 39 -3.21 7.68 6.88
CA VAL A 39 -3.19 7.12 8.25
C VAL A 39 -2.83 5.65 8.27
N VAL A 40 -3.14 4.91 7.21
CA VAL A 40 -2.84 3.48 7.08
C VAL A 40 -2.44 3.15 5.64
N ALA A 41 -1.49 2.23 5.48
CA ALA A 41 -1.17 1.63 4.19
C ALA A 41 -1.39 0.11 4.26
N ILE A 42 -2.12 -0.44 3.30
CA ILE A 42 -2.27 -1.87 3.10
C ILE A 42 -1.20 -2.31 2.10
N VAL A 43 -0.36 -3.25 2.50
CA VAL A 43 0.76 -3.75 1.69
C VAL A 43 0.81 -5.27 1.70
N GLY A 44 1.21 -5.86 0.58
CA GLY A 44 1.54 -7.28 0.51
C GLY A 44 2.90 -7.55 1.17
N LEU A 45 3.00 -8.62 1.97
CA LEU A 45 4.24 -9.00 2.65
C LEU A 45 5.39 -9.28 1.67
N GLU A 46 5.13 -9.99 0.58
CA GLU A 46 6.15 -10.30 -0.43
C GLU A 46 6.73 -9.04 -1.09
N TRP A 47 5.89 -8.02 -1.30
CA TRP A 47 6.33 -6.73 -1.84
C TRP A 47 7.19 -5.98 -0.82
N LEU A 48 6.79 -5.98 0.46
CA LEU A 48 7.56 -5.35 1.53
C LEU A 48 8.95 -5.99 1.67
N GLU A 49 9.02 -7.32 1.69
CA GLU A 49 10.29 -8.07 1.75
C GLU A 49 11.20 -7.80 0.54
N GLU A 50 10.63 -7.60 -0.64
CA GLU A 50 11.38 -7.18 -1.83
C GLU A 50 11.96 -5.77 -1.66
N CYS A 51 11.17 -4.82 -1.17
CA CYS A 51 11.66 -3.47 -0.87
C CYS A 51 12.79 -3.50 0.17
N GLU A 52 12.67 -4.28 1.24
CA GLU A 52 13.72 -4.43 2.25
C GLU A 52 15.02 -4.98 1.65
N ARG A 53 14.93 -6.01 0.80
CA ARG A 53 16.09 -6.55 0.08
C ARG A 53 16.75 -5.52 -0.83
N LEU A 54 15.96 -4.74 -1.57
CA LEU A 54 16.48 -3.67 -2.45
C LEU A 54 17.16 -2.56 -1.65
N MET A 55 16.56 -2.14 -0.53
CA MET A 55 17.16 -1.13 0.35
C MET A 55 18.47 -1.63 0.97
N ALA A 56 18.53 -2.87 1.43
CA ALA A 56 19.75 -3.46 1.98
C ALA A 56 20.87 -3.55 0.93
N ALA A 57 20.55 -3.92 -0.30
CA ALA A 57 21.51 -3.96 -1.41
C ALA A 57 22.04 -2.57 -1.77
N CYS A 58 21.20 -1.52 -1.69
CA CYS A 58 21.60 -0.15 -1.98
C CYS A 58 22.54 0.46 -0.91
N HIS A 59 22.45 0.02 0.35
CA HIS A 59 23.30 0.52 1.45
C HIS A 59 24.63 -0.24 1.59
N ALA A 60 24.79 -1.38 0.91
CA ALA A 60 26.01 -2.17 0.91
C ALA A 60 27.00 -1.80 -0.21
N GLY A 61 26.64 -0.83 -1.06
CA GLY A 61 27.41 -0.37 -2.23
C GLY A 61 28.06 0.99 -2.05
#